data_AF-M7NNA6-F1
#
_entry.id   AF-M7NNA6-F1
#
_cell.length_a   1.000
_cell.length_b   1.000
_cell.length_c   1.000
_cell.angle_alpha   90.00
_cell.angle_beta   90.00
_cell.angle_gamma   90.00
#
_symmetry.space_group_name_H-M   'P 1'
#
loop_
_entity.id
_entity.type
_entity.pdbx_description
1 polymer ?
#
loop_
_entity_poly.entity_id
_entity_poly.type
_entity_poly.pdbx_seq_one_letter_code
_entity_poly.pdbx_strand_id
1 'polypeptide(L)' 'MAYIIVAGRAIKSEYIAIGTILSAASLLAYTIHRANKRAQQRLAGDPPIYAKSPEEEAFIRNKLEAFKQEQKVLKK' A
#
# COMPACT_ATOMS: atom_id res chain seq x y z
N MET A 1 37.61 -16.81 -6.88
CA MET A 1 36.16 -16.79 -7.16
C MET A 1 35.47 -17.82 -6.29
N ALA A 2 34.61 -17.39 -5.35
CA ALA A 2 33.98 -18.28 -4.37
C ALA A 2 32.62 -18.80 -4.89
N TYR A 3 32.34 -20.08 -4.64
CA TYR A 3 31.11 -20.76 -5.03
C TYR A 3 30.33 -21.19 -3.79
N ILE A 4 29.00 -21.09 -3.86
CA ILE A 4 28.08 -21.49 -2.81
C ILE A 4 27.16 -22.57 -3.39
N ILE A 5 26.91 -23.64 -2.62
CA ILE A 5 25.98 -24.69 -3.04
C ILE A 5 24.56 -24.26 -2.66
N VAL A 6 23.69 -24.13 -3.66
CA VAL A 6 22.26 -23.84 -3.49
C VAL A 6 21.48 -24.92 -4.21
N ALA A 7 20.58 -25.60 -3.50
CA ALA A 7 19.78 -26.72 -4.04
C ALA A 7 20.62 -27.78 -4.78
N GLY A 8 21.80 -28.12 -4.24
CA GLY A 8 22.71 -29.11 -4.83
C GLY A 8 23.52 -28.62 -6.04
N ARG A 9 23.43 -27.34 -6.41
CA ARG A 9 24.19 -26.76 -7.53
C ARG A 9 25.19 -25.72 -7.03
N ALA A 10 26.40 -25.75 -7.57
CA ALA A 10 27.42 -24.73 -7.28
C ALA A 10 27.12 -23.46 -8.08
N ILE A 11 26.88 -22.36 -7.37
CA ILE A 11 26.58 -21.05 -7.95
C ILE A 11 27.67 -20.07 -7.52
N LYS A 12 28.14 -19.20 -8.42
CA LYS A 12 29.10 -18.15 -8.03
C LYS A 12 28.45 -17.21 -7.01
N SER A 13 29.17 -16.94 -5.93
CA SER A 13 28.74 -16.04 -4.85
C SER A 13 28.28 -14.66 -5.34
N GLU A 14 28.91 -14.13 -6.39
CA GLU A 14 28.55 -12.85 -7.03
C GLU A 14 27.08 -12.82 -7.50
N TYR A 15 26.58 -13.91 -8.09
CA TYR A 15 25.19 -13.98 -8.55
C TYR A 15 24.19 -14.04 -7.39
N ILE A 16 24.55 -14.72 -6.30
CA ILE A 16 23.72 -14.78 -5.09
C ILE A 16 23.64 -13.39 -4.45
N ALA A 17 24.77 -12.68 -4.37
CA ALA A 17 24.81 -11.32 -3.83
C ALA A 17 23.97 -10.35 -4.67
N ILE A 18 24.13 -10.36 -6.00
CA ILE A 18 23.33 -9.54 -6.92
C ILE A 18 21.83 -9.86 -6.78
N GLY A 19 21.48 -11.15 -6.80
CA GLY A 19 20.08 -11.59 -6.66
C GLY A 19 19.46 -11.08 -5.35
N THR A 20 20.20 -11.19 -4.25
CA THR A 20 19.74 -10.75 -2.92
C THR A 20 19.54 -9.24 -2.87
N ILE A 21 20.48 -8.45 -3.40
CA ILE A 21 20.37 -6.99 -3.45
C ILE A 21 19.15 -6.57 -4.27
N LEU A 22 18.95 -7.16 -5.45
CA LEU A 22 17.82 -6.84 -6.32
C LEU A 22 16.48 -7.21 -5.68
N SER A 23 16.39 -8.38 -5.02
CA SER A 23 15.18 -8.80 -4.31
C SER A 23 14.85 -7.87 -3.15
N ALA A 24 15.84 -7.52 -2.32
CA ALA A 24 15.66 -6.60 -1.19
C ALA A 24 15.24 -5.20 -1.67
N ALA A 25 15.91 -4.66 -2.69
CA ALA A 25 15.58 -3.36 -3.27
C ALA A 25 14.15 -3.33 -3.84
N SER A 26 13.73 -4.39 -4.54
CA SER A 26 12.38 -4.50 -5.12
C SER A 26 11.30 -4.52 -4.04
N LEU A 27 11.52 -5.26 -2.94
CA LEU A 27 10.61 -5.29 -1.80
C LEU A 27 10.49 -3.91 -1.15
N LEU A 28 11.62 -3.24 -0.89
CA LEU A 28 11.63 -1.89 -0.32
C LEU A 28 10.89 -0.91 -1.23
N ALA A 29 11.18 -0.90 -2.52
CA ALA A 29 10.50 -0.05 -3.49
C ALA A 29 8.98 -0.29 -3.51
N TYR A 30 8.54 -1.55 -3.45
CA TYR A 30 7.12 -1.89 -3.38
C TYR A 30 6.46 -1.35 -2.09
N THR A 31 7.11 -1.51 -0.94
CA THR A 31 6.56 -1.00 0.33
C THR A 31 6.44 0.53 0.34
N ILE A 32 7.44 1.23 -0.20
CA ILE A 32 7.44 2.69 -0.33
C ILE A 32 6.33 3.14 -1.29
N HIS A 33 6.20 2.50 -2.46
CA HIS A 33 5.13 2.81 -3.41
C HIS A 33 3.74 2.64 -2.79
N ARG A 34 3.52 1.56 -2.04
CA ARG A 34 2.25 1.32 -1.34
C ARG A 34 1.98 2.36 -0.25
N ALA A 35 3.00 2.77 0.49
CA ALA A 35 2.88 3.82 1.50
C ALA A 35 2.53 5.17 0.86
N ASN A 36 3.24 5.54 -0.22
CA ASN A 36 3.00 6.77 -0.96
C ASN A 36 1.60 6.81 -1.59
N LYS A 37 1.14 5.70 -2.18
CA LYS A 37 -0.23 5.61 -2.73
C LYS A 37 -1.29 5.82 -1.66
N ARG A 38 -1.10 5.24 -0.46
CA ARG A 38 -2.01 5.45 0.68
C ARG A 38 -1.95 6.88 1.21
N ALA A 39 -0.77 7.50 1.24
CA ALA A 39 -0.62 8.90 1.62
C ALA A 39 -1.31 9.82 0.62
N GLN A 40 -1.14 9.58 -0.69
CA GLN A 40 -1.84 10.30 -1.75
C GLN A 40 -3.36 10.14 -1.66
N GLN A 41 -3.87 8.94 -1.38
CA GLN A 41 -5.30 8.72 -1.16
C GLN A 41 -5.85 9.49 0.04
N ARG A 42 -5.05 9.67 1.10
CA ARG A 42 -5.44 10.51 2.25
C ARG A 42 -5.43 12.00 1.92
N LEU A 43 -4.49 12.44 1.06
CA LEU A 43 -4.38 13.83 0.62
C LEU A 43 -5.43 14.20 -0.44
N ALA A 44 -5.86 13.23 -1.25
CA ALA A 44 -6.88 13.43 -2.28
C ALA A 44 -8.28 13.75 -1.73
N GLY A 45 -8.45 13.78 -0.40
CA GLY A 45 -9.72 14.07 0.24
C GLY A 45 -10.75 12.95 0.10
N ASP A 46 -11.98 13.25 0.47
CA ASP A 46 -13.08 12.33 0.24
C ASP A 46 -13.41 12.26 -1.26
N PRO A 47 -13.74 11.07 -1.79
CA PRO A 47 -14.18 10.95 -3.17
C PRO A 47 -15.40 11.85 -3.44
N PRO A 48 -15.51 12.43 -4.65
CA PRO A 48 -16.66 13.26 -4.99
C PRO A 48 -17.96 12.45 -4.86
N ILE A 49 -18.96 13.04 -4.20
CA ILE A 49 -20.29 12.46 -4.05
C ILE A 49 -21.08 12.80 -5.30
N TYR A 50 -21.38 11.79 -6.11
CA TYR A 50 -22.25 11.94 -7.27
C TYR A 50 -23.69 11.60 -6.85
N ALA A 51 -24.51 12.63 -6.61
CA ALA A 51 -25.94 12.51 -6.30
C ALA A 51 -26.78 13.19 -7.39
N LYS A 52 -28.02 12.73 -7.60
CA LYS A 52 -28.94 13.33 -8.58
C LYS A 52 -29.66 14.55 -8.01
N SER A 53 -29.75 14.68 -6.68
CA SER A 53 -30.37 15.82 -6.01
C SER A 53 -29.55 16.30 -4.80
N PRO A 54 -29.71 17.57 -4.38
CA PRO A 54 -29.03 18.12 -3.19
C PRO A 54 -29.40 17.38 -1.88
N GLU A 55 -30.64 16.89 -1.80
CA GLU A 55 -31.14 16.13 -0.63
C GLU A 55 -30.46 14.76 -0.51
N GLU A 56 -30.27 14.10 -1.66
CA GLU A 56 -29.56 12.82 -1.74
C GLU A 56 -28.07 13.00 -1.38
N GLU A 57 -27.46 14.10 -1.80
CA GLU A 57 -26.08 14.44 -1.42
C GLU A 57 -25.95 14.65 0.10
N ALA A 58 -26.88 15.42 0.71
CA ALA A 58 -26.88 15.67 2.15
C ALA A 58 -27.09 14.38 2.97
N PHE A 59 -27.95 13.48 2.49
CA PHE A 59 -28.15 12.16 3.09
C PHE A 59 -26.87 11.31 3.06
N ILE A 60 -26.19 11.25 1.91
CA ILE A 60 -24.95 10.49 1.75
C ILE A 60 -23.84 11.05 2.65
N ARG A 61 -23.70 12.39 2.71
CA ARG A 61 -22.73 13.06 3.60
C ARG A 61 -22.97 12.72 5.07
N ASN A 62 -24.21 12.85 5.55
CA ASN A 62 -24.56 12.55 6.94
C ASN A 62 -24.30 11.09 7.30
N LYS A 63 -24.61 10.14 6.41
CA LYS A 63 -24.33 8.72 6.62
C LYS A 63 -22.82 8.43 6.64
N LEU A 64 -22.05 9.04 5.76
CA LEU A 64 -20.59 8.92 5.74
C LEU A 64 -19.94 9.46 7.02
N GLU A 65 -20.42 10.60 7.53
CA GLU A 65 -19.93 11.18 8.77
C GLU A 65 -20.21 10.29 9.98
N ALA A 66 -21.43 9.78 10.11
CA ALA A 66 -21.79 8.84 11.16
C ALA A 66 -20.91 7.58 11.14
N PHE A 67 -20.70 6.99 9.95
CA PHE A 67 -19.84 5.82 9.78
C PHE A 67 -18.37 6.11 10.14
N LYS A 68 -17.86 7.29 9.80
CA LYS A 68 -16.51 7.72 10.18
C LYS A 68 -16.35 7.87 11.69
N GLN A 69 -17.38 8.33 12.40
CA GLN A 69 -17.35 8.45 13.85
C GLN A 69 -17.34 7.06 14.52
N GLU A 70 -18.19 6.14 14.07
CA GLU A 70 -18.21 4.75 14.56
C GLU A 70 -16.86 4.03 14.36
N GLN A 71 -16.26 4.17 13.17
CA GLN A 71 -14.93 3.62 12.85
C GLN A 71 -13.81 4.18 13.75
N LYS A 72 -13.90 5.44 14.18
CA LYS A 72 -12.93 6.04 15.11
C LYS A 72 -13.07 5.48 16.52
N VAL A 73 -14.30 5.16 16.94
CA VAL A 73 -14.55 4.55 18.25
C VAL A 73 -14.08 3.09 18.27
N LEU A 74 -14.31 2.33 17.20
CA LEU A 74 -13.88 0.93 17.06
C LEU A 74 -12.37 0.70 16.93
N LYS A 75 -11.60 1.74 16.60
CA LYS A 75 -10.13 1.67 16.44
C LYS A 75 -9.34 2.20 17.64
N LYS A 76 -10.02 2.66 18.69
CA LYS A 76 -9.41 2.97 19.99
C LYS A 76 -9.40 1.72 20.85
#